data_AF-A0A9D6WYK9-F1
#
_entry.id   AF-A0A9D6WYK9-F1
#
_cell.length_a   1.000
_cell.length_b   1.000
_cell.length_c   1.000
_cell.angle_alpha   90.00
_cell.angle_beta   90.00
_cell.angle_gamma   90.00
#
_symmetry.space_group_name_H-M   'P 1'
#
loop_
_entity.id
_entity.type
_entity.pdbx_description
1 polymer ?
#
loop_
_entity_poly.entity_id
_entity_poly.type
_entity_poly.pdbx_seq_one_letter_code
_entity_poly.pdbx_strand_id
1 'polypeptide(L)'
;MTPRPTLTRRARAPAASMARVLLVAAAAAGFSGCAVEVENTRPARELQAERTRPPGSLYAGWRVYVDRCAGCHGPEATGTGNAPDLLVRVRTLGPRAFVNRVLRRYEWNLPSPPPAADGPEREAMENDILQRRAGILVMPAWQGEPRVTAHIADLYAYLAARADGTVGPRRPVP
;
A
#
# COMPACT_ATOMS: atom_id res chain seq x y z
N MET A 1 -0.08 -98.37 -31.24
CA MET A 1 1.11 -97.56 -30.88
C MET A 1 0.67 -96.11 -30.74
N THR A 2 0.66 -95.59 -29.51
CA THR A 2 0.41 -94.17 -29.19
C THR A 2 1.65 -93.33 -29.54
N PRO A 3 1.50 -92.02 -29.77
CA PRO A 3 1.84 -91.05 -28.72
C PRO A 3 0.84 -89.86 -28.66
N ARG A 4 0.26 -89.52 -27.50
CA ARG A 4 0.72 -88.64 -26.39
C ARG A 4 0.73 -87.13 -26.73
N PRO A 5 0.04 -86.28 -25.93
CA PRO A 5 -0.24 -84.89 -26.28
C PRO A 5 0.83 -83.92 -25.75
N THR A 6 1.05 -82.82 -26.48
CA THR A 6 1.87 -81.67 -26.06
C THR A 6 1.01 -80.60 -25.40
N LEU A 7 1.22 -80.38 -24.10
CA LEU A 7 0.72 -79.24 -23.34
C LEU A 7 1.72 -78.08 -23.47
N THR A 8 1.29 -76.93 -23.97
CA THR A 8 2.01 -75.66 -23.85
C THR A 8 1.18 -74.63 -23.07
N ARG A 9 1.80 -74.24 -21.95
CA ARG A 9 1.38 -73.35 -20.87
C ARG A 9 1.21 -71.90 -21.35
N ARG A 10 0.03 -71.31 -21.12
CA ARG A 10 -0.19 -69.85 -21.23
C ARG A 10 -0.02 -69.21 -19.85
N ALA A 11 0.94 -68.28 -19.74
CA ALA A 11 1.19 -67.53 -18.52
C ALA A 11 0.04 -66.54 -18.23
N ARG A 12 -0.42 -66.48 -16.98
CA ARG A 12 -1.34 -65.44 -16.48
C ARG A 12 -0.51 -64.27 -15.97
N ALA A 13 -0.77 -63.06 -16.47
CA ALA A 13 -0.23 -61.82 -15.92
C ALA A 13 -0.95 -61.46 -14.59
N PRO A 14 -0.27 -60.81 -13.62
CA PRO A 14 -0.85 -60.52 -12.32
C PRO A 14 -1.75 -59.28 -12.39
N ALA A 15 -3.04 -59.45 -12.08
CA ALA A 15 -4.05 -58.40 -11.97
C ALA A 15 -3.93 -57.58 -10.66
N ALA A 16 -2.72 -57.17 -10.29
CA ALA A 16 -2.44 -56.53 -9.01
C ALA A 16 -1.77 -55.15 -9.18
N SER A 17 -2.42 -54.24 -9.91
CA SER A 17 -1.94 -52.83 -9.95
C SER A 17 -3.03 -51.76 -10.02
N MET A 18 -4.26 -52.07 -10.45
CA MET A 18 -5.33 -51.05 -10.53
C MET A 18 -6.00 -50.70 -9.19
N ALA A 19 -5.97 -51.60 -8.20
CA ALA A 19 -6.70 -51.39 -6.94
C ALA A 19 -6.03 -50.35 -6.00
N ARG A 20 -4.72 -50.09 -6.14
CA ARG A 20 -3.99 -49.14 -5.29
C ARG A 20 -4.11 -47.69 -5.75
N VAL A 21 -4.31 -47.43 -7.05
CA VAL A 21 -4.42 -46.07 -7.59
C VAL A 21 -5.77 -45.43 -7.25
N LEU A 22 -6.84 -46.23 -7.22
CA LEU A 22 -8.19 -45.74 -6.86
C LEU A 22 -8.33 -45.37 -5.38
N LEU A 23 -7.57 -46.02 -4.49
CA LEU A 23 -7.59 -45.72 -3.05
C LEU A 23 -6.87 -44.41 -2.70
N VAL A 24 -5.84 -44.02 -3.46
CA VAL A 24 -5.14 -42.74 -3.26
C VAL A 24 -5.95 -41.57 -3.84
N ALA A 25 -6.63 -41.76 -4.96
CA ALA A 25 -7.51 -40.73 -5.54
C ALA A 25 -8.75 -40.45 -4.66
N ALA A 26 -9.31 -41.48 -4.02
CA ALA A 26 -10.44 -41.32 -3.09
C ALA A 26 -10.05 -40.59 -1.80
N ALA A 27 -8.81 -40.76 -1.31
CA ALA A 27 -8.33 -40.08 -0.10
C ALA A 27 -8.08 -38.57 -0.32
N ALA A 28 -7.73 -38.14 -1.53
CA ALA A 28 -7.53 -36.72 -1.84
C ALA A 28 -8.86 -35.92 -1.91
N ALA A 29 -9.98 -36.58 -2.21
CA ALA A 29 -11.30 -35.95 -2.27
C ALA A 29 -11.94 -35.75 -0.89
N GLY A 30 -11.45 -36.43 0.16
CA GLY A 30 -12.02 -36.42 1.51
C GLY A 30 -11.69 -35.20 2.38
N PHE A 31 -10.78 -34.32 1.95
CA PHE A 31 -10.38 -33.14 2.73
C PHE A 31 -10.97 -31.82 2.22
N SER A 32 -11.95 -31.84 1.30
CA SER A 32 -12.59 -30.61 0.78
C SER A 32 -13.67 -30.02 1.71
N GLY A 33 -13.81 -30.52 2.94
CA GLY A 33 -14.99 -30.32 3.79
C GLY A 33 -14.80 -29.42 5.01
N CYS A 34 -13.94 -28.41 4.95
CA CYS A 34 -13.95 -27.31 5.92
C CYS A 34 -13.86 -25.97 5.17
N ALA A 35 -14.86 -25.67 4.35
CA ALA A 35 -15.09 -24.28 3.94
C ALA A 35 -15.47 -23.52 5.21
N VAL A 36 -14.50 -22.86 5.84
CA VAL A 36 -14.76 -21.87 6.89
C VAL A 36 -15.46 -20.70 6.21
N GLU A 37 -16.79 -20.75 6.18
CA GLU A 37 -17.63 -19.65 5.75
C GLU A 37 -17.50 -18.56 6.83
N VAL A 38 -16.71 -17.53 6.56
CA VAL A 38 -16.53 -16.42 7.51
C VAL A 38 -17.80 -15.57 7.48
N GLU A 39 -18.78 -15.98 8.29
CA GLU A 39 -20.15 -15.47 8.21
C GLU A 39 -20.31 -14.03 8.72
N ASN A 40 -19.25 -13.42 9.23
CA ASN A 40 -19.21 -11.99 9.51
C ASN A 40 -17.76 -11.46 9.55
N THR A 41 -17.21 -11.09 8.40
CA THR A 41 -15.86 -10.46 8.33
C THR A 41 -15.84 -9.00 8.81
N ARG A 42 -17.00 -8.36 9.05
CA ARG A 42 -17.06 -6.93 9.39
C ARG A 42 -16.28 -6.57 10.66
N PRO A 43 -16.41 -7.29 11.80
CA PRO A 43 -15.66 -6.96 13.02
C PRO A 43 -14.15 -7.12 12.82
N ALA A 44 -13.72 -8.15 12.08
CA ALA A 44 -12.32 -8.35 11.77
C ALA A 44 -11.76 -7.23 10.88
N ARG A 45 -12.55 -6.73 9.92
CA ARG A 45 -12.19 -5.57 9.08
C ARG A 45 -12.15 -4.27 9.88
N GLU A 46 -13.08 -4.06 10.80
CA GLU A 46 -13.12 -2.89 11.69
C GLU A 46 -11.93 -2.85 12.65
N LEU A 47 -11.63 -3.98 13.31
CA LEU A 47 -10.45 -4.11 14.17
C LEU A 47 -9.15 -3.91 13.39
N GLN A 48 -9.08 -4.44 12.17
CA GLN A 48 -7.93 -4.22 11.30
C GLN A 48 -7.84 -2.76 10.87
N ALA A 49 -8.95 -2.12 10.49
CA ALA A 49 -9.00 -0.70 10.11
C ALA A 49 -8.54 0.20 11.26
N GLU A 50 -9.03 -0.04 12.47
CA GLU A 50 -8.64 0.70 13.67
C GLU A 50 -7.15 0.49 14.00
N ARG A 51 -6.66 -0.75 13.88
CA ARG A 51 -5.23 -1.06 14.07
C ARG A 51 -4.33 -0.43 13.01
N THR A 52 -4.83 -0.20 11.80
CA THR A 52 -4.11 0.49 10.73
C THR A 52 -4.28 2.00 10.74
N ARG A 53 -5.16 2.53 11.60
CA ARG A 53 -5.40 3.97 11.70
C ARG A 53 -4.11 4.67 12.13
N PRO A 54 -3.72 5.76 11.46
CA PRO A 54 -2.55 6.50 11.90
C PRO A 54 -2.77 7.06 13.32
N PRO A 55 -1.79 6.93 14.23
CA PRO A 55 -1.91 7.51 15.56
C PRO A 55 -1.92 9.03 15.47
N GLY A 56 -2.77 9.67 16.27
CA GLY A 56 -2.81 11.13 16.40
C GLY A 56 -4.21 11.71 16.61
N SER A 57 -4.26 12.97 17.03
CA SER A 57 -5.49 13.76 17.18
C SER A 57 -5.88 14.43 15.86
N LEU A 58 -7.05 14.08 15.33
CA LEU A 58 -7.61 14.71 14.14
C LEU A 58 -7.76 16.23 14.32
N TYR A 59 -8.14 16.67 15.52
CA TYR A 59 -8.28 18.09 15.83
C TYR A 59 -6.93 18.81 15.86
N ALA A 60 -5.91 18.24 16.50
CA ALA A 60 -4.57 18.85 16.51
C ALA A 60 -3.99 18.93 15.09
N GLY A 61 -4.16 17.88 14.29
CA GLY A 61 -3.76 17.85 12.89
C GLY A 61 -4.45 18.90 12.04
N TRP A 62 -5.78 19.04 12.19
CA TRP A 62 -6.56 20.08 11.53
C TRP A 62 -6.07 21.49 11.88
N ARG A 63 -5.74 21.74 13.16
CA ARG A 63 -5.23 23.05 13.61
C ARG A 63 -3.92 23.40 12.94
N VAL A 64 -2.97 22.46 12.88
CA VAL A 64 -1.70 22.66 12.17
C VAL A 64 -1.92 22.87 10.69
N TYR A 65 -2.81 22.08 10.08
CA TYR A 65 -3.13 22.20 8.66
C TYR A 65 -3.63 23.61 8.28
N VAL A 66 -4.64 24.10 9.00
CA VAL A 66 -5.22 25.42 8.74
C VAL A 66 -4.19 26.54 8.97
N ASP A 67 -3.37 26.41 10.01
CA ASP A 67 -2.38 27.42 10.39
C ASP A 67 -1.17 27.50 9.44
N ARG A 68 -0.66 26.34 8.98
CA ARG A 68 0.65 26.24 8.31
C ARG A 68 0.59 25.80 6.86
N CYS A 69 -0.47 25.11 6.43
CA CYS A 69 -0.49 24.41 5.15
C CYS A 69 -1.55 24.96 4.18
N ALA A 70 -2.71 25.38 4.69
CA ALA A 70 -3.87 25.77 3.90
C ALA A 70 -3.61 26.96 2.96
N GLY A 71 -2.68 27.86 3.30
CA GLY A 71 -2.34 29.01 2.46
C GLY A 71 -1.85 28.63 1.05
N CYS A 72 -1.17 27.49 0.92
CA CYS A 72 -0.71 26.99 -0.37
C CYS A 72 -1.57 25.84 -0.90
N HIS A 73 -1.95 24.90 -0.02
CA HIS A 73 -2.68 23.68 -0.39
C HIS A 73 -4.21 23.84 -0.41
N GLY A 74 -4.71 25.05 -0.16
CA GLY A 74 -6.13 25.38 -0.12
C GLY A 74 -6.80 25.02 1.22
N PRO A 75 -7.95 25.61 1.56
CA PRO A 75 -8.63 25.34 2.83
C PRO A 75 -9.08 23.88 2.98
N GLU A 76 -9.30 23.19 1.86
CA GLU A 76 -9.80 21.82 1.84
C GLU A 76 -8.71 20.76 1.59
N ALA A 77 -7.44 21.17 1.43
CA ALA A 77 -6.31 20.30 1.08
C ALA A 77 -6.35 19.70 -0.32
N THR A 78 -7.20 20.24 -1.20
CA THR A 78 -7.38 19.85 -2.60
C THR A 78 -6.38 20.53 -3.54
N GLY A 79 -5.43 21.30 -3.01
CA GLY A 79 -4.42 22.00 -3.79
C GLY A 79 -4.91 23.32 -4.39
N THR A 80 -3.97 24.00 -5.04
CA THR A 80 -4.17 25.23 -5.79
C THR A 80 -3.34 25.16 -7.09
N GLY A 81 -3.37 26.19 -7.92
CA GLY A 81 -2.43 26.29 -9.05
C GLY A 81 -0.94 26.29 -8.63
N ASN A 82 -0.67 26.55 -7.34
CA ASN A 82 0.69 26.71 -6.80
C ASN A 82 1.15 25.55 -5.91
N ALA A 83 0.25 24.64 -5.50
CA ALA A 83 0.60 23.51 -4.66
C ALA A 83 -0.33 22.31 -4.91
N PRO A 84 0.17 21.07 -4.82
CA PRO A 84 -0.61 19.90 -5.18
C PRO A 84 -1.75 19.61 -4.19
N ASP A 85 -2.72 18.84 -4.67
CA ASP A 85 -3.74 18.17 -3.85
C ASP A 85 -3.07 17.19 -2.88
N LEU A 86 -3.20 17.45 -1.58
CA LEU A 86 -2.62 16.61 -0.54
C LEU A 86 -3.42 15.34 -0.31
N LEU A 87 -4.73 15.35 -0.56
CA LEU A 87 -5.59 14.18 -0.41
C LEU A 87 -5.21 13.09 -1.40
N VAL A 88 -4.84 13.46 -2.62
CA VAL A 88 -4.30 12.51 -3.61
C VAL A 88 -2.91 12.02 -3.19
N ARG A 89 -2.03 12.93 -2.74
CA ARG A 89 -0.65 12.56 -2.39
C ARG A 89 -0.58 11.63 -1.18
N VAL A 90 -1.28 11.96 -0.10
CA VAL A 90 -1.22 11.21 1.17
C VAL A 90 -1.71 9.77 1.04
N ARG A 91 -2.61 9.45 0.11
CA ARG A 91 -3.01 8.05 -0.18
C ARG A 91 -1.83 7.16 -0.57
N THR A 92 -0.84 7.75 -1.25
CA THR A 92 0.37 7.05 -1.70
C THR A 92 1.56 7.30 -0.78
N LEU A 93 1.53 8.40 -0.02
CA LEU A 93 2.60 8.82 0.86
C LEU A 93 2.42 8.15 2.22
N GLY A 94 3.13 7.05 2.48
CA GLY A 94 3.13 6.44 3.82
C GLY A 94 3.64 7.40 4.91
N PRO A 95 3.39 7.12 6.20
CA PRO A 95 3.65 8.06 7.31
C PRO A 95 5.11 8.54 7.37
N ARG A 96 6.06 7.65 7.13
CA ARG A 96 7.50 7.98 7.13
C ARG A 96 7.88 8.91 5.98
N ALA A 97 7.37 8.64 4.78
CA ALA A 97 7.61 9.47 3.61
C ALA A 97 6.99 10.86 3.80
N PHE A 98 5.79 10.93 4.39
CA PHE A 98 5.14 12.17 4.78
C PHE A 98 6.00 13.01 5.73
N VAL A 99 6.44 12.43 6.85
CA VAL A 99 7.30 13.12 7.83
C VAL A 99 8.58 13.65 7.17
N ASN A 100 9.21 12.83 6.30
CA ASN A 100 10.43 13.23 5.60
C ASN A 100 10.19 14.40 4.63
N ARG A 101 9.10 14.32 3.87
CA ARG A 101 8.70 15.36 2.91
C ARG A 101 8.43 16.69 3.63
N VAL A 102 7.65 16.66 4.71
CA VAL A 102 7.23 17.87 5.44
C VAL A 102 8.36 18.46 6.27
N LEU A 103 9.04 17.65 7.09
CA LEU A 103 10.05 18.19 8.00
C LEU A 103 11.35 18.51 7.28
N ARG A 104 11.79 17.65 6.36
CA ARG A 104 13.17 17.70 5.87
C ARG A 104 13.30 18.03 4.41
N ARG A 105 12.21 17.93 3.65
CA ARG A 105 12.19 18.22 2.21
C ARG A 105 13.19 17.39 1.40
N TYR A 106 13.71 16.29 1.96
CA TYR A 106 14.80 15.48 1.36
C TYR A 106 14.46 14.93 -0.04
N GLU A 107 13.18 14.96 -0.42
CA GLU A 107 12.70 14.49 -1.72
C GLU A 107 12.58 15.60 -2.79
N TRP A 108 13.09 16.81 -2.54
CA TRP A 108 13.11 17.82 -3.60
C TRP A 108 14.13 17.43 -4.68
N ASN A 109 13.57 17.06 -5.84
CA ASN A 109 14.21 16.83 -7.14
C ASN A 109 14.88 15.46 -7.39
N LEU A 110 14.40 14.37 -6.79
CA LEU A 110 14.75 13.04 -7.31
C LEU A 110 13.50 12.29 -7.74
N PRO A 111 13.41 11.85 -9.01
CA PRO A 111 12.45 10.86 -9.45
C PRO A 111 12.54 9.63 -8.54
N SER A 112 11.40 9.00 -8.25
CA SER A 112 11.35 7.71 -7.57
C SER A 112 10.67 6.71 -8.51
N PRO A 113 11.40 5.69 -9.02
CA PRO A 113 12.82 5.40 -8.76
C PRO A 113 13.77 6.45 -9.34
N PRO A 114 14.99 6.60 -8.77
CA PRO A 114 15.99 7.52 -9.31
C PRO A 114 16.40 7.10 -10.73
N PRO A 115 16.65 8.07 -11.63
CA PRO A 115 17.12 7.76 -12.97
C PRO A 115 18.48 7.07 -12.90
N ALA A 116 18.77 6.23 -13.91
CA ALA A 116 20.07 5.57 -14.05
C ALA A 116 21.21 6.60 -13.94
N ALA A 117 22.34 6.17 -13.36
CA ALA A 117 23.41 7.07 -12.92
C ALA A 117 24.00 7.93 -14.06
N ASP A 118 23.91 7.46 -15.30
CA ASP A 118 24.54 7.98 -16.51
C ASP A 118 23.58 8.10 -17.71
N GLY A 119 22.26 8.22 -17.45
CA GLY A 119 21.23 8.31 -18.49
C GLY A 119 20.82 9.74 -18.91
N PRO A 120 20.21 9.92 -20.10
CA PRO A 120 19.73 11.22 -20.59
C PRO A 120 18.66 11.87 -19.68
N GLU A 121 17.96 11.07 -18.88
CA GLU A 121 17.00 11.52 -17.86
C GLU A 121 17.68 12.30 -16.71
N ARG A 122 18.91 11.90 -16.35
CA ARG A 122 19.72 12.59 -15.33
C ARG A 122 20.18 13.95 -15.85
N GLU A 123 20.70 14.01 -17.08
CA GLU A 123 21.15 15.24 -17.71
C GLU A 123 20.00 16.25 -17.92
N ALA A 124 18.82 15.78 -18.31
CA ALA A 124 17.63 16.63 -18.41
C ALA A 124 17.20 17.21 -17.06
N MET A 125 17.23 16.39 -16.00
CA MET A 125 16.93 16.83 -14.64
C MET A 125 17.95 17.84 -14.10
N GLU A 126 19.23 17.62 -14.35
CA GLU A 126 20.31 18.55 -13.99
C GLU A 126 20.11 19.90 -14.70
N ASN A 127 19.78 19.88 -15.99
CA ASN A 127 19.48 21.09 -16.74
C ASN A 127 18.24 21.84 -16.20
N ASP A 128 17.19 21.14 -15.75
CA ASP A 128 16.02 21.75 -15.12
C ASP A 128 16.36 22.44 -13.78
N ILE A 129 17.20 21.78 -12.96
CA ILE A 129 17.74 22.33 -11.71
C ILE A 129 18.58 23.58 -11.98
N LEU A 130 19.51 23.51 -12.93
CA LEU A 130 20.39 24.64 -13.31
C LEU A 130 19.59 25.84 -13.83
N GLN A 131 18.54 25.58 -14.60
CA GLN A 131 17.69 26.63 -15.20
C GLN A 131 16.59 27.14 -14.26
N ARG A 132 16.48 26.60 -13.03
CA ARG A 132 15.44 26.96 -12.04
C ARG A 132 14.03 26.95 -12.63
N ARG A 133 13.76 26.07 -13.60
CA ARG A 133 12.45 25.97 -14.28
C ARG A 133 11.36 25.37 -13.38
N ALA A 134 11.74 24.72 -12.28
CA ALA A 134 10.84 24.38 -11.18
C ALA A 134 10.35 25.67 -10.48
N GLY A 135 9.13 26.08 -10.84
CA GLY A 135 8.53 27.36 -10.49
C GLY A 135 8.51 27.74 -9.00
N ILE A 136 8.45 29.06 -8.82
CA ILE A 136 8.47 29.82 -7.57
C ILE A 136 7.23 29.50 -6.74
N LEU A 137 7.31 28.47 -5.89
CA LEU A 137 6.73 28.36 -4.55
C LEU A 137 7.20 27.04 -3.96
N VAL A 138 8.25 27.15 -3.17
CA VAL A 138 9.03 26.04 -2.63
C VAL A 138 8.39 25.68 -1.29
N MET A 139 7.61 24.58 -1.22
CA MET A 139 7.06 24.07 0.05
C MET A 139 8.18 24.05 1.11
N PRO A 140 8.14 24.83 2.19
CA PRO A 140 9.28 24.98 3.08
C PRO A 140 9.56 23.68 3.84
N ALA A 141 10.78 23.54 4.33
CA ALA A 141 11.12 22.50 5.29
C ALA A 141 10.66 22.95 6.69
N TRP A 142 9.89 22.11 7.39
CA TRP A 142 9.23 22.48 8.65
C TRP A 142 9.93 21.95 9.91
N GLN A 143 11.11 21.34 9.81
CA GLN A 143 11.88 20.81 10.95
C GLN A 143 12.15 21.86 12.04
N GLY A 144 12.27 23.14 11.66
CA GLY A 144 12.50 24.25 12.60
C GLY A 144 11.22 24.84 13.21
N GLU A 145 10.03 24.38 12.81
CA GLU A 145 8.77 24.92 13.29
C GLU A 145 8.17 24.02 14.39
N PRO A 146 8.16 24.47 15.66
CA PRO A 146 7.74 23.63 16.79
C PRO A 146 6.31 23.11 16.65
N ARG A 147 5.36 23.92 16.14
CA ARG A 147 3.97 23.48 15.99
C ARG A 147 3.84 22.33 14.98
N VAL A 148 4.62 22.35 13.91
CA VAL A 148 4.56 21.28 12.90
C VAL A 148 5.29 20.04 13.41
N THR A 149 6.48 20.19 13.99
CA THR A 149 7.26 19.06 14.49
C THR A 149 6.55 18.32 15.63
N ALA A 150 5.95 19.05 16.58
CA ALA A 150 5.22 18.44 17.70
C ALA A 150 3.96 17.68 17.27
N HIS A 151 3.34 18.08 16.17
CA HIS A 151 2.05 17.55 15.70
C HIS A 151 2.16 16.87 14.33
N ILE A 152 3.34 16.40 13.94
CA ILE A 152 3.54 15.83 12.60
C ILE A 152 2.72 14.55 12.39
N ALA A 153 2.59 13.74 13.44
CA ALA A 153 1.75 12.53 13.42
C ALA A 153 0.25 12.90 13.36
N ASP A 154 -0.17 13.89 14.15
CA ASP A 154 -1.54 14.42 14.12
C ASP A 154 -1.92 14.97 12.75
N LEU A 155 -1.01 15.72 12.12
CA LEU A 155 -1.17 16.28 10.78
C LEU A 155 -1.36 15.17 9.74
N TYR A 156 -0.53 14.12 9.80
CA TYR A 156 -0.68 12.96 8.93
C TYR A 156 -2.01 12.25 9.17
N ALA A 157 -2.39 12.01 10.43
CA ALA A 157 -3.66 11.36 10.78
C ALA A 157 -4.87 12.13 10.25
N TYR A 158 -4.86 13.46 10.38
CA TYR A 158 -5.90 14.32 9.81
C TYR A 158 -5.97 14.20 8.28
N LEU A 159 -4.84 14.38 7.58
CA LEU A 159 -4.84 14.35 6.10
C LEU A 159 -5.16 12.96 5.54
N ALA A 160 -4.72 11.89 6.19
CA ALA A 160 -5.09 10.52 5.82
C ALA A 160 -6.60 10.30 6.00
N ALA A 161 -7.16 10.69 7.15
CA ALA A 161 -8.60 10.58 7.40
C ALA A 161 -9.44 11.40 6.39
N ARG A 162 -8.96 12.59 5.98
CA ARG A 162 -9.55 13.39 4.91
C ARG A 162 -9.46 12.67 3.55
N ALA A 163 -8.30 12.09 3.24
CA ALA A 163 -8.07 11.39 1.98
C ALA A 163 -8.93 10.12 1.84
N ASP A 164 -9.23 9.47 2.96
CA ASP A 164 -10.12 8.31 3.06
C ASP A 164 -11.61 8.71 3.11
N GLY A 165 -11.92 10.01 3.17
CA GLY A 165 -13.29 10.52 3.23
C GLY A 165 -13.98 10.34 4.60
N THR A 166 -13.25 9.89 5.62
CA THR A 166 -13.80 9.68 6.97
C THR A 166 -13.99 10.99 7.74
N VAL A 167 -13.31 12.07 7.32
CA VAL A 167 -13.37 13.41 7.91
C VAL A 167 -13.59 14.45 6.82
N GLY A 168 -14.45 15.44 7.09
CA GLY A 168 -14.68 16.58 6.20
C GLY A 168 -13.69 17.75 6.40
N PRO A 169 -13.76 18.81 5.59
CA PRO A 169 -12.84 19.96 5.68
C PRO A 169 -13.07 20.87 6.89
N ARG A 170 -14.27 20.83 7.45
CA ARG A 170 -14.62 21.59 8.64
C ARG A 170 -13.89 21.03 9.87
N ARG A 171 -13.83 21.84 10.92
CA ARG A 171 -13.27 21.48 12.23
C ARG A 171 -13.76 20.09 12.67
N PRO A 172 -12.87 19.11 12.90
CA PRO A 172 -13.23 17.81 13.45
C PRO A 172 -13.86 17.98 14.84
N VAL A 173 -14.93 17.23 15.10
CA VAL A 173 -15.49 17.08 16.43
C VAL A 173 -14.68 16.04 17.22
N PRO A 174 -14.53 16.20 18.55
CA PRO A 174 -13.92 15.19 19.41
C PRO A 174 -14.68 13.86 19.38
#